data_AF-A0A380C300-F1
#
_entry.id   AF-A0A380C300-F1
#
_cell.length_a   1.000
_cell.length_b   1.000
_cell.length_c   1.000
_cell.angle_alpha   90.00
_cell.angle_beta   90.00
_cell.angle_gamma   90.00
#
_symmetry.space_group_name_H-M   'P 1'
#
loop_
_entity.id
_entity.type
_entity.pdbx_description
1 polymer ?
#
loop_
_entity_poly.entity_id
_entity_poly.type
_entity_poly.pdbx_seq_one_letter_code
_entity_poly.pdbx_strand_id
1 'polypeptide(L)'
;MAGVLITGIILLSFISLGIMFSMGKGAFLIAGYNTMSEEEKGKYDTIALCKFMGKMMFALSFSMIFWILSDLLQANWLFIVGLVLFFGIVLFLVIYANTGNRFKKNEIES
;
A
#
# COMPACT_ATOMS: atom_id res chain seq x y z
N MET A 1 19.65 -8.55 14.45
CA MET A 1 20.23 -8.91 13.12
C MET A 1 19.25 -9.64 12.20
N ALA A 2 18.79 -10.87 12.49
CA ALA A 2 17.85 -11.57 11.60
C ALA A 2 16.53 -10.79 11.36
N GLY A 3 15.99 -10.17 12.40
CA GLY A 3 14.78 -9.32 12.29
C GLY A 3 14.95 -8.12 11.35
N VAL A 4 16.11 -7.46 11.36
CA VAL A 4 16.43 -6.36 10.44
C VAL A 4 16.53 -6.84 9.00
N LEU A 5 17.14 -8.00 8.76
CA LEU A 5 17.23 -8.57 7.41
C LEU A 5 15.84 -8.90 6.85
N ILE A 6 14.99 -9.55 7.65
CA ILE A 6 13.62 -9.89 7.25
C ILE A 6 12.82 -8.61 6.97
N THR A 7 12.87 -7.64 7.88
CA THR A 7 12.17 -6.35 7.71
C THR A 7 12.68 -5.61 6.48
N GLY A 8 13.99 -5.64 6.23
CA GLY A 8 14.61 -5.04 5.04
C GLY A 8 14.12 -5.66 3.74
N ILE A 9 14.01 -6.99 3.66
CA ILE A 9 13.50 -7.69 2.46
C ILE A 9 12.03 -7.30 2.19
N ILE A 10 11.20 -7.24 3.23
CA ILE A 10 9.79 -6.86 3.09
C ILE A 10 9.68 -5.38 2.67
N LEU A 11 10.46 -4.50 3.29
CA LEU A 11 10.52 -3.08 2.94
C LEU A 11 10.91 -2.89 1.47
N LEU A 12 11.96 -3.56 0.99
CA LEU A 12 12.38 -3.48 -0.41
C LEU A 12 11.30 -4.01 -1.37
N SER A 13 10.58 -5.06 -0.96
CA SER A 13 9.44 -5.60 -1.71
C SER A 13 8.31 -4.58 -1.82
N PHE A 14 7.99 -3.87 -0.73
CA PHE A 14 6.96 -2.83 -0.74
C PHE A 14 7.39 -1.61 -1.56
N ILE A 15 8.65 -1.19 -1.51
CA ILE A 15 9.19 -0.14 -2.39
C ILE A 15 9.05 -0.57 -3.86
N SER A 16 9.41 -1.81 -4.18
CA SER A 16 9.32 -2.33 -5.56
C SER A 16 7.87 -2.34 -6.07
N LEU A 17 6.93 -2.78 -5.24
CA LEU A 17 5.49 -2.70 -5.52
C LEU A 17 5.04 -1.24 -5.66
N GLY A 18 5.50 -0.35 -4.79
CA GLY A 18 5.20 1.08 -4.83
C GLY A 18 5.60 1.73 -6.15
N ILE A 19 6.78 1.41 -6.66
CA ILE A 19 7.27 1.88 -7.97
C ILE A 19 6.38 1.33 -9.09
N MET A 20 6.15 0.01 -9.14
CA MET A 20 5.32 -0.62 -10.16
C MET A 20 3.90 -0.05 -10.20
N PHE A 21 3.27 0.12 -9.05
CA PHE A 21 1.95 0.71 -8.91
C PHE A 21 1.91 2.19 -9.29
N SER A 22 2.95 2.97 -8.97
CA SER A 22 3.05 4.38 -9.35
C SER A 22 3.12 4.59 -10.87
N MET A 23 3.59 3.58 -11.61
CA MET A 23 3.55 3.54 -13.08
C MET A 23 2.15 3.19 -13.64
N GLY A 24 1.14 3.01 -12.79
CA GLY A 24 -0.21 2.59 -13.19
C GLY A 24 -0.34 1.09 -13.48
N LYS A 25 0.67 0.28 -13.14
CA LYS A 25 0.74 -1.16 -13.43
C LYS A 25 0.45 -1.98 -12.16
N GLY A 26 0.22 -3.29 -12.34
CA GLY A 26 0.14 -4.23 -11.21
C GLY A 26 -1.25 -4.41 -10.59
N ALA A 27 -2.33 -3.89 -11.22
CA ALA A 27 -3.69 -3.99 -10.69
C ALA A 27 -4.13 -5.41 -10.34
N PHE A 28 -3.62 -6.43 -11.02
CA PHE A 28 -3.87 -7.85 -10.73
C PHE A 28 -3.40 -8.29 -9.33
N LEU A 29 -2.50 -7.55 -8.68
CA LEU A 29 -2.09 -7.80 -7.30
C LEU A 29 -3.05 -7.21 -6.26
N ILE A 30 -3.98 -6.35 -6.69
CA ILE A 30 -4.98 -5.76 -5.81
C ILE A 30 -6.11 -6.77 -5.67
N ALA A 31 -6.12 -7.53 -4.58
CA ALA A 31 -7.03 -8.68 -4.40
C ALA A 31 -8.51 -8.37 -4.71
N GLY A 32 -9.03 -7.24 -4.20
CA GLY A 32 -10.41 -6.82 -4.47
C GLY A 32 -10.68 -6.52 -5.95
N TYR A 33 -9.71 -5.98 -6.68
CA TYR A 33 -9.82 -5.76 -8.12
C TYR A 33 -9.62 -7.06 -8.91
N ASN A 34 -8.67 -7.90 -8.51
CA ASN A 34 -8.34 -9.15 -9.20
C ASN A 34 -9.48 -10.18 -9.14
N THR A 35 -10.29 -10.14 -8.08
CA THR A 35 -11.44 -11.03 -7.86
C THR A 35 -12.74 -10.55 -8.50
N MET A 36 -12.79 -9.30 -8.99
CA MET A 36 -13.94 -8.77 -9.73
C MET A 36 -14.08 -9.43 -11.10
N SER A 37 -15.31 -9.47 -11.62
CA SER A 37 -15.57 -9.83 -13.01
C SER A 37 -14.95 -8.81 -13.98
N GLU A 38 -14.69 -9.19 -15.23
CA GLU A 38 -14.14 -8.27 -16.23
C GLU A 38 -15.07 -7.06 -16.50
N GLU A 39 -16.40 -7.27 -16.43
CA GLU A 39 -17.39 -6.21 -16.54
C GLU A 39 -17.25 -5.19 -15.38
N GLU A 40 -17.07 -5.68 -14.15
CA GLU A 40 -16.88 -4.80 -12.99
C GLU A 40 -15.54 -4.08 -13.02
N LYS A 41 -14.46 -4.75 -13.42
CA LYS A 41 -13.14 -4.11 -13.61
C LYS A 41 -13.22 -2.94 -14.59
N GLY A 42 -14.02 -3.06 -15.65
CA GLY A 42 -14.24 -1.99 -16.63
C GLY A 42 -14.77 -0.68 -16.03
N LYS A 43 -15.49 -0.76 -14.90
CA LYS A 43 -16.09 0.37 -14.18
C LYS A 43 -15.06 1.16 -13.35
N TYR A 44 -13.83 0.68 -13.20
CA TYR A 44 -12.79 1.31 -12.39
C TYR A 44 -11.78 2.11 -13.23
N ASP A 45 -11.33 3.24 -12.70
CA ASP A 45 -10.09 3.90 -13.11
C ASP A 45 -8.90 3.14 -12.49
N THR A 46 -8.45 2.14 -13.24
CA THR A 46 -7.33 1.27 -12.84
C THR A 46 -6.03 2.05 -12.62
N ILE A 47 -5.79 3.13 -13.39
CA ILE A 47 -4.55 3.91 -13.27
C ILE A 47 -4.56 4.71 -11.97
N ALA A 48 -5.67 5.37 -11.64
CA ALA A 48 -5.81 6.09 -10.37
C ALA A 48 -5.72 5.14 -9.17
N LEU A 49 -6.38 3.97 -9.25
CA LEU A 49 -6.31 2.94 -8.23
C LEU A 49 -4.88 2.45 -8.01
N CYS A 50 -4.15 2.09 -9.07
CA CYS A 50 -2.75 1.69 -8.98
C CYS A 50 -1.90 2.80 -8.37
N LYS A 51 -1.98 4.04 -8.87
CA LYS A 51 -1.19 5.15 -8.31
C LYS A 51 -1.46 5.40 -6.83
N PHE A 52 -2.70 5.25 -6.39
CA PHE A 52 -3.05 5.32 -4.97
C PHE A 52 -2.39 4.18 -4.18
N MET A 53 -2.53 2.93 -4.63
CA MET A 53 -1.87 1.78 -4.01
C MET A 53 -0.34 1.97 -3.91
N GLY A 54 0.28 2.58 -4.93
CA GLY A 54 1.69 2.91 -4.93
C GLY A 54 2.10 3.85 -3.78
N LYS A 55 1.32 4.92 -3.56
CA LYS A 55 1.52 5.83 -2.42
C LYS A 55 1.40 5.09 -1.09
N MET A 56 0.43 4.18 -0.98
CA MET A 56 0.22 3.40 0.24
C MET A 56 1.37 2.42 0.51
N MET A 57 1.93 1.78 -0.52
CA MET A 57 3.11 0.93 -0.38
C MET A 57 4.34 1.72 0.11
N PHE A 58 4.56 2.94 -0.39
CA PHE A 58 5.63 3.81 0.11
C PHE A 58 5.39 4.26 1.56
N ALA A 59 4.15 4.62 1.91
CA ALA A 59 3.80 4.99 3.28
C ALA A 59 4.05 3.83 4.27
N LEU A 60 3.63 2.61 3.91
CA LEU A 60 3.91 1.42 4.71
C LEU A 60 5.42 1.17 4.82
N SER A 61 6.17 1.25 3.72
CA SER A 61 7.63 1.11 3.73
C SER A 61 8.30 2.12 4.66
N PHE A 62 7.84 3.37 4.64
CA PHE A 62 8.34 4.42 5.53
C PHE A 62 8.10 4.08 7.01
N SER A 63 6.92 3.58 7.37
CA SER A 63 6.64 3.16 8.75
C SER A 63 7.56 2.02 9.22
N MET A 64 7.96 1.11 8.33
CA MET A 64 8.87 -0.01 8.65
C MET A 64 10.31 0.44 8.93
N ILE A 65 10.73 1.63 8.46
CA ILE A 65 12.05 2.20 8.79
C ILE A 65 12.20 2.35 10.31
N PHE A 66 11.13 2.71 11.03
CA PHE A 66 11.15 2.86 12.47
C PHE A 66 11.42 1.53 13.21
N TRP A 67 11.03 0.39 12.63
CA TRP A 67 11.35 -0.92 13.20
C TRP A 67 12.84 -1.25 13.06
N ILE A 68 13.44 -0.91 11.92
CA ILE A 68 14.89 -1.05 11.70
C ILE A 68 15.65 -0.14 12.67
N LEU A 69 15.23 1.13 12.79
CA LEU A 69 15.83 2.07 13.73
C LEU A 69 15.67 1.62 15.18
N SER A 70 14.55 0.99 15.54
CA SER A 70 14.33 0.43 16.87
C SER A 70 15.37 -0.64 17.22
N ASP A 71 15.70 -1.56 16.31
CA ASP A 71 16.72 -2.61 16.54
C ASP A 71 18.13 -2.00 16.61
N LEU A 72 18.44 -1.07 15.69
CA LEU A 72 19.77 -0.44 15.61
C LEU A 72 20.07 0.47 16.81
N LEU A 73 19.08 1.22 17.29
CA LEU A 73 19.21 2.17 18.39
C LEU A 73 18.80 1.59 19.74
N GLN A 74 18.35 0.33 19.79
CA GLN A 74 17.83 -0.32 21.00
C GLN A 74 16.71 0.50 21.68
N ALA A 75 15.85 1.11 20.87
CA ALA A 75 14.86 2.09 21.30
C ALA A 75 13.43 1.59 21.03
N ASN A 76 12.89 0.77 21.94
CA ASN A 76 11.59 0.10 21.78
C ASN A 76 10.39 1.02 21.48
N TRP A 77 10.44 2.28 21.88
CA TRP A 77 9.38 3.24 21.57
C TRP A 77 9.28 3.52 20.06
N LEU A 78 10.39 3.43 19.30
CA LEU A 78 10.39 3.55 17.83
C LEU A 78 9.62 2.39 17.19
N PHE A 79 9.72 1.17 17.74
CA PHE A 79 8.93 0.04 17.27
C PHE A 79 7.43 0.34 17.40
N ILE A 80 7.00 0.85 18.56
CA ILE A 80 5.60 1.22 18.82
C ILE A 80 5.14 2.31 17.84
N VAL A 81 5.96 3.34 17.62
CA VAL A 81 5.66 4.40 16.64
C VAL A 81 5.46 3.81 15.24
N GLY A 82 6.40 2.97 14.77
CA GLY A 82 6.28 2.30 13.48
C GLY A 82 5.02 1.43 13.39
N LEU A 83 4.68 0.72 14.47
CA LEU A 83 3.51 -0.14 14.53
C LEU A 83 2.20 0.66 14.42
N VAL A 84 2.06 1.74 15.19
CA VAL A 84 0.89 2.63 15.16
C VAL A 84 0.74 3.27 13.78
N LEU A 85 1.85 3.76 13.20
CA LEU A 85 1.83 4.31 11.84
C LEU A 85 1.40 3.26 10.81
N PHE A 86 1.97 2.06 10.85
CA PHE A 86 1.65 0.99 9.91
C PHE A 86 0.16 0.65 9.93
N PHE A 87 -0.41 0.39 11.12
CA PHE A 87 -1.83 0.08 11.24
C PHE A 87 -2.73 1.26 10.88
N GLY A 88 -2.35 2.49 11.24
CA GLY A 88 -3.08 3.69 10.82
C GLY A 88 -3.15 3.82 9.30
N ILE A 89 -2.03 3.57 8.61
CA ILE A 89 -1.96 3.58 7.13
C ILE A 89 -2.81 2.48 6.52
N VAL A 90 -2.81 1.26 7.08
CA VAL A 90 -3.68 0.16 6.61
C VAL A 90 -5.15 0.48 6.83
N LEU A 91 -5.54 1.00 7.99
CA LEU A 91 -6.92 1.40 8.27
C LEU A 91 -7.37 2.50 7.31
N PHE A 92 -6.55 3.52 7.10
CA PHE A 92 -6.82 4.57 6.12
C PHE A 92 -6.95 4.01 4.70
N LEU A 93 -6.03 3.14 4.27
CA LEU A 93 -6.08 2.46 2.96
C LEU A 93 -7.43 1.78 2.77
N VAL A 94 -7.83 0.93 3.73
CA VAL A 94 -9.06 0.13 3.63
C VAL A 94 -10.29 1.05 3.61
N ILE A 95 -10.39 2.02 4.52
CA ILE A 95 -11.54 2.93 4.56
C ILE A 95 -11.61 3.75 3.27
N TYR A 96 -10.51 4.35 2.84
CA TYR A 96 -10.47 5.23 1.68
C TYR A 96 -10.79 4.49 0.38
N ALA A 97 -10.22 3.28 0.19
CA ALA A 97 -10.42 2.52 -1.03
C ALA A 97 -11.83 1.95 -1.18
N ASN A 98 -12.51 1.69 -0.06
CA ASN A 98 -13.84 1.06 -0.06
C ASN A 98 -15.00 2.05 0.11
N THR A 99 -14.74 3.33 0.39
CA THR A 99 -15.79 4.33 0.64
C THR A 99 -15.92 5.31 -0.52
N GLY A 100 -17.16 5.63 -0.92
CA GLY A 100 -17.43 6.75 -1.82
C GLY A 100 -17.03 6.54 -3.28
N ASN A 101 -16.95 5.28 -3.74
CA ASN A 101 -16.68 4.91 -5.14
C ASN A 101 -15.46 5.64 -5.76
N ARG A 102 -14.42 5.93 -4.95
CA ARG A 102 -13.29 6.84 -5.27
C ARG A 102 -12.53 6.52 -6.56
N PHE A 103 -12.57 5.25 -6.97
CA PHE A 103 -11.84 4.75 -8.13
C PHE A 103 -12.77 4.22 -9.22
N LYS A 104 -14.08 4.49 -9.15
CA LYS A 104 -14.98 4.21 -10.27
C LYS A 104 -14.91 5.35 -11.29
N LYS A 105 -15.01 5.02 -12.57
CA LYS A 105 -15.17 6.01 -13.64
C LYS A 105 -16.54 6.68 -13.50
N ASN A 106 -16.61 7.97 -13.80
CA ASN A 106 -17.90 8.66 -13.87
C ASN A 106 -18.63 8.25 -15.15
N GLU A 107 -19.95 8.02 -15.08
CA GLU A 107 -20.80 7.59 -16.22
C GLU A 107 -20.91 8.62 -17.37
N ILE A 108 -20.25 9.78 -17.26
CA ILE A 108 -20.35 10.88 -18.24
C ILE A 108 -19.41 10.65 -19.44
N GLU A 109 -18.48 9.68 -19.38
CA GLU A 109 -17.50 9.40 -20.46
C GLU A 109 -17.78 8.11 -21.27
N SER A 110 -19.00 7.55 -21.24
CA SER A 110 -19.40 6.41 -22.11
C SER A 110 -20.20 6.85 -23.33
#